data_AF-A0A0J1ENA8-F1
#
_entry.id   AF-A0A0J1ENA8-F1
#
_cell.length_a   1.000
_cell.length_b   1.000
_cell.length_c   1.000
_cell.angle_alpha   90.00
_cell.angle_beta   90.00
_cell.angle_gamma   90.00
#
_symmetry.space_group_name_H-M   'P 1'
#
loop_
_entity.id
_entity.type
_entity.pdbx_description
1 polymer ?
#
loop_
_entity_poly.entity_id
_entity_poly.type
_entity_poly.pdbx_seq_one_letter_code
_entity_poly.pdbx_strand_id
1 'polypeptide(L)' 'MIGDDVVVTIVDIRGDKVRLGIEAPQAIPVHRQEVYDAIQRENRRASQTGAGATKDVRPPRD' A
#
# COMPACT_ATOMS: atom_id res chain seq x y z
N MET A 1 7.28 15.94 -10.57
CA MET A 1 8.15 14.92 -11.18
C MET A 1 8.09 13.71 -10.24
N ILE A 2 7.33 12.67 -10.61
CA ILE A 2 7.38 11.38 -9.92
C ILE A 2 8.67 10.71 -10.42
N GLY A 3 9.48 10.17 -9.50
CA GLY A 3 10.87 9.77 -9.71
C GLY A 3 11.15 9.16 -11.08
N ASP A 4 12.32 9.49 -11.62
CA ASP A 4 12.76 9.35 -13.01
C ASP A 4 12.59 7.97 -13.68
N ASP A 5 12.11 6.98 -12.94
CA ASP A 5 11.95 5.58 -13.35
C ASP A 5 10.48 5.14 -13.53
N VAL A 6 9.48 6.02 -13.37
CA VAL A 6 8.06 5.66 -13.51
C VAL A 6 7.47 6.21 -14.81
N VAL A 7 7.06 5.30 -15.71
CA VAL A 7 6.40 5.64 -16.98
C VAL A 7 4.92 5.29 -16.90
N VAL A 8 4.06 6.26 -17.18
CA VAL A 8 2.60 6.07 -17.22
C VAL A 8 2.14 6.14 -18.67
N THR A 9 1.51 5.06 -19.15
CA THR A 9 1.00 4.96 -20.51
C THR A 9 -0.52 4.80 -20.49
N ILE A 10 -1.23 5.48 -21.37
CA ILE A 10 -2.65 5.24 -21.59
C ILE A 10 -2.77 4.08 -22.57
N VAL A 11 -3.28 2.94 -22.10
CA VAL A 11 -3.39 1.70 -22.88
C VAL A 11 -4.66 1.70 -23.72
N ASP A 12 -5.77 2.18 -23.17
CA ASP A 12 -7.07 2.17 -23.83
C ASP A 12 -7.99 3.23 -23.21
N ILE A 13 -8.89 3.79 -24.01
CA ILE A 13 -9.95 4.70 -23.57
C ILE A 13 -11.27 4.17 -24.12
N ARG A 14 -12.17 3.76 -23.23
CA ARG A 14 -13.52 3.29 -23.59
C ARG A 14 -14.56 4.10 -22.85
N GLY A 15 -15.19 5.03 -23.57
CA GLY A 15 -16.23 5.90 -23.01
C GLY A 15 -15.70 6.72 -21.84
N ASP A 16 -16.18 6.42 -20.64
CA ASP A 16 -15.82 7.04 -19.37
C ASP A 16 -14.64 6.35 -18.65
N LYS A 17 -14.22 5.17 -19.10
CA LYS A 17 -13.15 4.39 -18.46
C LYS A 17 -11.85 4.51 -19.22
N VAL A 18 -10.80 4.87 -18.48
CA VAL A 18 -9.42 4.94 -18.98
C VAL A 18 -8.59 3.82 -18.37
N ARG A 19 -7.89 3.07 -19.21
CA ARG A 19 -6.96 2.02 -18.77
C ARG A 19 -5.55 2.59 -18.78
N LEU A 20 -4.96 2.69 -17.59
CA LEU A 20 -3.59 3.14 -17.42
C LEU A 20 -2.67 1.92 -17.27
N GLY A 21 -1.59 1.90 -18.04
CA GLY A 21 -0.42 1.06 -17.83
C GLY A 21 0.61 1.85 -17.04
N ILE A 22 1.19 1.22 -16.02
CA ILE A 22 2.22 1.83 -15.18
C ILE A 22 3.42 0.91 -15.26
N GLU A 23 4.54 1.45 -15.71
CA GLU A 23 5.83 0.78 -15.73
C GLU A 23 6.71 1.44 -14.68
N ALA A 24 7.15 0.65 -13.71
CA ALA A 24 7.98 1.09 -12.60
C ALA A 24 8.90 -0.07 -12.16
N PRO A 25 10.09 0.22 -11.61
CA PRO A 25 10.96 -0.79 -11.03
C PRO A 25 10.29 -1.56 -9.89
N GLN A 26 10.62 -2.85 -9.72
CA GLN A 26 10.07 -3.67 -8.63
C GLN A 26 10.36 -3.13 -7.22
N ALA A 27 11.41 -2.31 -7.08
CA ALA A 27 11.74 -1.65 -5.82
C ALA A 27 10.68 -0.59 -5.39
N ILE A 28 9.87 -0.10 -6.33
CA ILE A 28 8.86 0.93 -6.07
C ILE A 28 7.47 0.26 -6.09
N PRO A 29 6.83 0.07 -4.92
CA PRO A 29 5.50 -0.53 -4.87
C PRO A 29 4.45 0.41 -5.48
N VAL A 30 3.75 -0.06 -6.52
CA VAL A 30 2.65 0.66 -7.17
C VAL A 30 1.32 0.16 -6.59
N HIS A 31 0.53 1.09 -6.04
CA HIS A 31 -0.78 0.79 -5.47
C HIS A 31 -1.84 1.74 -6.00
N ARG A 32 -3.10 1.29 -5.99
CA ARG A 32 -4.23 2.18 -6.21
C ARG A 32 -4.38 3.11 -5.01
N GLN A 33 -4.78 4.35 -5.27
CA GLN A 33 -4.89 5.40 -4.23
C GLN A 33 -5.77 4.94 -3.06
N GLU A 34 -6.94 4.37 -3.35
CA GLU A 34 -7.89 3.93 -2.34
C GLU A 34 -7.33 2.80 -1.44
N VAL A 35 -6.50 1.93 -2.02
CA VAL A 35 -5.86 0.82 -1.31
C VAL A 35 -4.74 1.35 -0.42
N TYR A 36 -3.91 2.26 -0.94
CA TYR A 36 -2.85 2.90 -0.15
C TYR A 36 -3.43 3.64 1.06
N ASP A 37 -4.51 4.39 0.87
CA ASP A 37 -5.15 5.13 1.96
C ASP A 37 -5.75 4.20 3.03
N ALA A 38 -6.32 3.06 2.62
CA ALA A 38 -6.82 2.06 3.55
C ALA A 38 -5.70 1.42 4.37
N ILE A 39 -4.60 1.01 3.73
CA ILE A 39 -3.42 0.43 4.39
C ILE A 39 -2.82 1.44 5.37
N GLN A 40 -2.68 2.71 4.96
CA GLN A 40 -2.08 3.72 5.83
C GLN A 40 -2.97 4.06 7.03
N ARG A 41 -4.31 4.06 6.87
CA ARG A 41 -5.25 4.18 7.99
C ARG A 41 -5.13 3.01 8.96
N GLU A 42 -5.06 1.79 8.45
CA GLU A 42 -4.97 0.59 9.28
C GLU A 42 -3.61 0.51 10.00
N ASN A 43 -2.52 0.81 9.31
CA ASN A 43 -1.19 0.85 9.92
C ASN A 43 -1.08 1.91 11.02
N ARG A 44 -1.74 3.06 10.86
CA ARG A 44 -1.86 4.06 11.94
C ARG A 44 -2.63 3.52 13.14
N ARG A 45 -3.74 2.81 12.94
CA ARG A 45 -4.51 2.18 14.03
C ARG A 45 -3.72 1.09 14.74
N ALA A 46 -3.02 0.25 13.99
CA ALA A 46 -2.12 -0.76 14.53
C ALA A 46 -0.97 -0.12 15.33
N SER A 47 -0.37 0.97 14.81
CA SER A 47 0.70 1.70 15.50
C SER A 47 0.23 2.41 16.78
N GLN A 48 -1.04 2.79 16.86
CA GLN A 48 -1.66 3.35 18.07
C GLN A 48 -2.03 2.28 19.10
N THR A 49 -2.14 1.02 18.67
CA THR A 49 -2.33 -0.14 19.55
C THR A 49 -0.95 -0.52 20.11
N GLY A 50 -0.49 0.29 21.06
CA GLY A 50 0.87 0.24 21.59
C GLY A 50 1.28 -1.13 22.15
N ALA A 51 2.61 -1.31 22.23
CA ALA A 51 3.38 -2.45 22.73
C ALA A 51 3.06 -2.95 24.17
N GLY A 52 1.91 -2.60 24.74
CA GLY A 52 1.37 -3.14 25.99
C GLY A 52 0.60 -4.45 25.81
N ALA A 53 -0.01 -4.69 24.63
CA ALA A 53 -0.83 -5.89 24.39
C ALA A 53 -0.02 -7.20 24.35
N THR A 54 1.28 -7.13 24.05
CA THR A 54 2.16 -8.30 23.96
C THR A 54 2.88 -8.64 25.26
N LYS A 55 2.75 -7.81 26.32
CA LYS A 55 3.41 -8.08 27.61
C LYS A 55 2.75 -9.22 28.42
N ASP A 56 1.51 -9.59 28.09
CA ASP A 56 0.76 -10.63 28.80
C ASP A 56 0.81 -12.02 28.15
N VAL A 57 1.58 -12.20 27.06
CA VAL A 57 1.77 -13.52 26.45
C VAL A 57 2.80 -14.29 27.27
N ARG A 58 2.33 -14.92 28.35
CA ARG A 58 3.12 -15.90 29.11
C ARG A 58 3.31 -17.15 28.23
N PRO A 59 4.54 -17.64 28.00
CA PRO A 59 4.73 -18.84 27.18
C PRO A 59 4.09 -20.06 27.87
N PRO A 60 3.52 -21.00 27.10
CA PRO A 60 3.00 -22.24 27.65
C PRO A 60 4.12 -23.01 28.35
N ARG A 61 3.84 -23.51 29.55
CA ARG A 61 4.76 -24.35 30.33
C ARG A 61 4.60 -25.80 29.87
N ASP A 62 5.69 -26.40 29.39
CA ASP A 62 5.85 -27.85 29.19
C ASP A 62 5.91 -28.59 30.54
#